data_AF-A0A973SXX5-F1
#
_entry.id   AF-A0A973SXX5-F1
#
_cell.length_a   1.000
_cell.length_b   1.000
_cell.length_c   1.000
_cell.angle_alpha   90.00
_cell.angle_beta   90.00
_cell.angle_gamma   90.00
#
_symmetry.space_group_name_H-M   'P 1'
#
loop_
_entity.id
_entity.type
_entity.pdbx_description
1 polymer ?
#
loop_
_entity_poly.entity_id
_entity_poly.type
_entity_poly.pdbx_seq_one_letter_code
_entity_poly.pdbx_strand_id
1 'polypeptide(L)'
;MAVITRARNQAATADYTAMDTRDQNRFDRVMELADDHPDNGEFLALMLAAASIAGLRIDYGHEIRRCACSCYCGAIFDPADPDAHVIAYGEGYNLGRHQCPLCADRHRETA
;
A
#
# COMPACT_ATOMS: atom_id res chain seq x y z
N MET A 1 -16.56 -6.23 -30.66
CA MET A 1 -17.14 -5.82 -29.36
C MET A 1 -16.16 -6.24 -28.28
N ALA A 2 -15.29 -5.36 -27.82
CA ALA A 2 -14.41 -5.64 -26.69
C ALA A 2 -15.12 -5.12 -25.43
N VAL A 3 -15.66 -6.04 -24.63
CA VAL A 3 -16.08 -5.76 -23.26
C VAL A 3 -14.89 -6.14 -22.39
N ILE A 4 -14.07 -5.15 -22.02
CA ILE A 4 -13.25 -5.29 -20.82
C ILE A 4 -13.92 -4.40 -19.78
N THR A 5 -14.69 -5.07 -18.93
CA THR A 5 -15.35 -4.56 -17.74
C THR A 5 -14.31 -3.91 -16.83
N ARG A 6 -14.15 -2.58 -16.91
CA ARG A 6 -13.47 -1.83 -15.86
C ARG A 6 -14.44 -1.78 -14.68
N ALA A 7 -14.34 -2.74 -13.76
CA ALA A 7 -15.02 -2.65 -12.48
C ALA A 7 -14.56 -1.35 -11.81
N ARG A 8 -15.44 -0.34 -11.81
CA ARG A 8 -15.24 0.92 -11.10
C ARG A 8 -15.78 0.74 -9.69
N ASN A 9 -15.00 1.12 -8.68
CA ASN A 9 -15.34 2.20 -7.72
C ASN A 9 -14.72 1.96 -6.34
N GLN A 10 -13.52 2.48 -6.11
CA GLN A 10 -13.16 3.37 -5.00
C GLN A 10 -11.71 3.81 -5.25
N ALA A 11 -11.34 5.02 -4.86
CA ALA A 11 -10.02 5.59 -5.16
C ALA A 11 -8.92 4.58 -4.77
N ALA A 12 -8.21 4.00 -5.75
CA ALA A 12 -7.25 2.92 -5.51
C ALA A 12 -5.96 3.40 -4.83
N THR A 13 -5.84 4.72 -4.67
CA THR A 13 -4.65 5.37 -4.17
C THR A 13 -5.01 6.54 -3.27
N ALA A 14 -4.31 6.68 -2.14
CA ALA A 14 -4.34 7.86 -1.30
C ALA A 14 -2.96 8.54 -1.30
N ASP A 15 -2.91 9.80 -0.88
CA ASP A 15 -1.67 10.55 -0.73
C ASP A 15 -1.37 10.76 0.75
N TYR A 16 -0.36 10.04 1.24
CA TYR A 16 0.14 10.13 2.61
C TYR A 16 0.50 11.58 2.99
N THR A 17 1.06 12.35 2.06
CA THR A 17 1.50 13.73 2.33
C THR A 17 0.34 14.71 2.47
N ALA A 18 -0.85 14.35 1.98
CA ALA A 18 -2.07 15.13 2.13
C ALA A 18 -2.83 14.84 3.44
N MET A 19 -2.45 13.78 4.16
CA MET A 19 -3.02 13.46 5.48
C MET A 19 -2.48 14.42 6.54
N ASP A 20 -3.26 14.67 7.60
CA ASP A 20 -2.74 15.42 8.75
C ASP A 20 -1.68 14.61 9.51
N THR A 21 -0.86 15.29 10.31
CA THR A 21 0.25 14.65 11.04
C THR A 21 -0.23 13.58 12.02
N ARG A 22 -1.45 13.71 12.58
CA ARG A 22 -1.98 12.74 13.52
C ARG A 22 -2.33 11.43 12.80
N ASP A 23 -2.95 11.51 11.64
CA ASP A 23 -3.33 10.36 10.85
C ASP A 23 -2.12 9.73 10.15
N GLN A 24 -1.13 10.52 9.74
CA GLN A 24 0.18 10.03 9.31
C GLN A 24 0.84 9.15 10.38
N ASN A 25 0.95 9.64 11.62
CA ASN A 25 1.54 8.89 12.73
C ASN A 25 0.76 7.61 13.05
N ARG A 26 -0.56 7.65 12.95
CA ARG A 26 -1.40 6.46 13.16
C ARG A 26 -1.21 5.43 12.06
N PHE A 27 -1.16 5.89 10.81
CA PHE A 27 -0.90 5.05 9.66
C PHE A 27 0.45 4.36 9.80
N ASP A 28 1.53 5.12 10.03
CA ASP A 28 2.88 4.57 10.22
C ASP A 28 2.91 3.54 11.36
N ARG A 29 2.25 3.83 12.49
CA ARG A 29 2.19 2.88 13.61
C ARG A 29 1.45 1.59 13.26
N VAL A 30 0.36 1.65 12.51
CA VAL A 30 -0.40 0.46 12.10
C VAL A 30 0.41 -0.36 11.09
N MET A 31 1.10 0.30 10.17
CA MET A 31 1.98 -0.38 9.20
C MET A 31 3.17 -1.06 9.88
N GLU A 32 3.79 -0.42 10.88
CA GLU A 32 4.85 -1.01 11.70
C GLU A 32 4.35 -2.27 12.43
N LEU A 33 3.18 -2.19 13.08
CA LEU A 33 2.57 -3.35 13.75
C LEU A 33 2.25 -4.48 12.77
N ALA A 34 1.78 -4.16 11.56
CA ALA A 34 1.48 -5.17 10.56
C ALA A 34 2.74 -5.87 10.05
N ASP A 35 3.86 -5.16 9.98
CA ASP A 35 5.13 -5.72 9.55
C ASP A 35 5.70 -6.74 10.55
N ASP A 36 5.48 -6.49 11.85
CA ASP A 36 6.00 -7.28 12.98
C ASP A 36 5.13 -8.51 13.37
N HIS A 37 3.88 -8.61 12.91
CA HIS A 37 2.93 -9.65 13.38
C HIS A 37 2.85 -10.89 12.48
N PRO A 38 3.26 -12.09 12.94
CA PRO A 38 3.22 -13.32 12.12
C PRO A 38 1.81 -13.93 11.96
N ASP A 39 0.79 -13.44 12.69
CA ASP A 39 -0.57 -13.93 12.58
C ASP A 39 -1.33 -13.26 11.41
N ASN A 40 -1.85 -14.09 10.50
CA ASN A 40 -2.55 -13.62 9.31
C ASN A 40 -3.87 -12.89 9.62
N GLY A 41 -4.56 -13.23 10.72
CA GLY A 41 -5.81 -12.58 11.08
C GLY A 41 -5.60 -11.14 11.57
N GLU A 42 -4.61 -10.97 12.45
CA GLU A 42 -4.20 -9.65 12.95
C GLU A 42 -3.64 -8.77 11.83
N PHE A 43 -2.80 -9.33 10.96
CA PHE A 43 -2.27 -8.63 9.78
C PHE A 43 -3.39 -8.04 8.91
N LEU A 44 -4.40 -8.84 8.55
CA LEU A 44 -5.51 -8.37 7.71
C LEU A 44 -6.38 -7.32 8.40
N ALA A 45 -6.58 -7.44 9.72
CA ALA A 45 -7.27 -6.41 10.50
C ALA A 45 -6.49 -5.08 10.52
N LEU A 46 -5.16 -5.15 10.63
CA LEU A 46 -4.28 -3.97 10.58
C LEU A 46 -4.30 -3.33 9.18
N MET A 47 -4.32 -4.11 8.10
CA MET A 47 -4.47 -3.58 6.74
C MET A 47 -5.79 -2.83 6.53
N LEU A 48 -6.90 -3.36 7.04
CA LEU A 48 -8.18 -2.66 7.04
C LEU A 48 -8.14 -1.34 7.83
N ALA A 49 -7.49 -1.35 8.99
CA ALA A 49 -7.32 -0.14 9.81
C ALA A 49 -6.47 0.91 9.07
N ALA A 50 -5.33 0.52 8.49
CA ALA A 50 -4.48 1.40 7.70
C ALA A 50 -5.23 2.01 6.52
N ALA A 51 -5.99 1.19 5.79
CA ALA A 51 -6.82 1.67 4.68
C ALA A 51 -7.86 2.69 5.15
N SER A 52 -8.56 2.40 6.26
CA SER A 52 -9.52 3.34 6.83
C SER A 52 -8.89 4.67 7.24
N ILE A 53 -7.67 4.66 7.80
CA ILE A 53 -6.94 5.88 8.18
C ILE A 53 -6.55 6.68 6.93
N ALA A 54 -6.13 6.00 5.86
CA ALA A 54 -5.81 6.62 4.58
C ALA A 54 -7.04 7.09 3.78
N GLY A 55 -8.26 6.91 4.31
CA GLY A 55 -9.51 7.21 3.60
C GLY A 55 -9.83 6.25 2.45
N LEU A 56 -9.16 5.09 2.42
CA LEU A 56 -9.34 4.03 1.47
C LEU A 56 -10.35 3.00 1.98
N ARG A 57 -10.91 2.24 1.05
CA ARG A 57 -11.74 1.07 1.32
C ARG A 57 -11.17 -0.08 0.53
N ILE A 58 -10.89 -1.17 1.22
CA ILE A 58 -10.37 -2.41 0.65
C ILE A 58 -11.21 -3.58 1.15
N ASP A 59 -11.27 -4.65 0.36
CA ASP A 59 -11.93 -5.89 0.76
C ASP A 59 -11.04 -6.67 1.74
N TYR A 60 -11.66 -7.52 2.59
CA TYR A 60 -10.91 -8.40 3.48
C TYR A 60 -10.02 -9.36 2.67
N GLY A 61 -8.77 -9.50 3.06
CA GLY A 61 -7.76 -10.27 2.31
C GLY A 61 -6.88 -9.41 1.41
N HIS A 62 -7.21 -8.14 1.18
CA HIS A 62 -6.35 -7.19 0.50
C HIS A 62 -5.46 -6.42 1.49
N GLU A 63 -4.38 -5.87 0.97
CA GLU A 63 -3.43 -5.04 1.70
C GLU A 63 -3.20 -3.72 0.97
N ILE A 64 -2.56 -2.77 1.65
CA ILE A 64 -2.11 -1.52 1.07
C ILE A 64 -0.66 -1.26 1.47
N ARG A 65 0.07 -0.53 0.64
CA ARG A 65 1.45 -0.13 0.95
C ARG A 65 1.67 1.34 0.61
N ARG A 66 2.56 1.99 1.38
CA ARG A 66 3.14 3.27 0.99
C ARG A 66 4.29 3.01 0.01
N CYS A 67 4.38 3.81 -1.05
CA CYS A 67 5.46 3.74 -2.02
C CYS A 67 6.82 3.89 -1.31
N ALA A 68 7.72 2.95 -1.58
CA ALA A 68 9.02 2.88 -0.93
C ALA A 68 10.18 3.41 -1.81
N CYS A 69 9.87 4.16 -2.87
CA CYS A 69 10.89 4.81 -3.72
C CYS A 69 11.74 5.81 -2.91
N SER A 70 12.94 6.09 -3.39
CA SER A 70 13.79 7.21 -2.93
C SER A 70 13.25 8.59 -3.30
N CYS A 71 12.23 8.65 -4.16
CA CYS A 71 11.66 9.85 -4.76
C CYS A 71 10.69 10.65 -3.87
N TYR A 72 10.51 10.26 -2.59
CA TYR A 72 9.57 10.86 -1.65
C TYR A 72 8.08 10.77 -2.06
N CYS A 73 7.71 9.79 -2.89
CA CYS A 73 6.32 9.60 -3.29
C CYS A 73 5.45 9.21 -2.07
N GLY A 74 4.42 10.00 -1.80
CA GLY A 74 3.44 9.73 -0.75
C GLY A 74 2.36 8.71 -1.10
N ALA A 75 2.41 8.08 -2.28
CA ALA A 75 1.32 7.22 -2.74
C ALA A 75 1.13 6.02 -1.80
N ILE A 76 -0.09 5.87 -1.29
CA ILE A 76 -0.61 4.66 -0.66
C ILE A 76 -1.42 3.93 -1.72
N PHE A 77 -1.16 2.66 -1.99
CA PHE A 77 -1.72 1.93 -3.13
C PHE A 77 -1.87 0.44 -2.84
N ASP A 78 -2.60 -0.27 -3.72
CA ASP A 78 -2.68 -1.73 -3.72
C ASP A 78 -1.38 -2.34 -4.29
N PRO A 79 -0.57 -3.04 -3.50
CA PRO A 79 0.66 -3.67 -3.97
C PRO A 79 0.43 -4.86 -4.90
N ALA A 80 -0.79 -5.41 -4.98
CA ALA A 80 -1.17 -6.43 -5.94
C ALA A 80 -1.56 -5.87 -7.31
N ASP A 81 -1.54 -4.54 -7.49
CA ASP A 81 -1.69 -3.91 -8.80
C ASP A 81 -0.64 -4.48 -9.77
N PRO A 82 -1.01 -4.93 -10.99
CA PRO A 82 -0.09 -5.56 -11.93
C PRO A 82 1.06 -4.64 -12.38
N ASP A 83 0.88 -3.32 -12.27
CA ASP A 83 1.88 -2.32 -12.63
C ASP A 83 2.73 -1.90 -11.42
N ALA A 84 2.43 -2.38 -10.21
CA ALA A 84 3.28 -2.22 -9.04
C ALA A 84 4.60 -2.99 -9.20
N HIS A 85 5.66 -2.50 -8.55
CA HIS A 85 6.98 -3.13 -8.62
C HIS A 85 7.53 -3.46 -7.24
N VAL A 86 7.95 -4.72 -7.05
CA VAL A 86 8.67 -5.15 -5.85
C VAL A 86 10.13 -4.69 -5.94
N ILE A 87 10.55 -3.83 -5.01
CA ILE A 87 11.97 -3.44 -4.86
C ILE A 87 12.72 -4.54 -4.08
N ALA A 88 12.12 -5.00 -2.98
CA ALA A 88 12.68 -6.02 -2.12
C ALA A 88 11.55 -6.86 -1.52
N TYR A 89 11.68 -8.18 -1.61
CA TYR A 89 10.80 -9.09 -0.89
C TYR A 89 11.13 -9.02 0.61
N GLY A 90 10.13 -9.12 1.47
CA GLY A 90 10.30 -9.03 2.92
C GLY A 90 11.08 -10.22 3.47
N GLU A 91 12.41 -10.16 3.44
CA GLU A 91 13.28 -11.18 4.04
C GLU A 91 13.25 -11.04 5.58
N GLY A 92 12.18 -11.56 6.21
CA GLY A 92 11.95 -11.51 7.66
C GLY A 92 10.87 -10.54 8.15
N TYR A 93 10.17 -9.89 7.22
CA TYR A 93 9.14 -8.87 7.44
C TYR A 93 7.92 -9.17 6.56
N ASN A 94 6.70 -8.90 7.03
CA ASN A 94 5.50 -9.17 6.24
C ASN A 94 5.34 -8.20 5.05
N LEU A 95 5.82 -6.96 5.20
CA LEU A 95 5.68 -5.89 4.25
C LEU A 95 6.99 -5.62 3.50
N GLY A 96 7.28 -6.43 2.48
CA GLY A 96 8.28 -6.09 1.46
C GLY A 96 8.16 -4.66 0.87
N ARG A 97 9.26 -4.14 0.32
CA ARG A 97 9.29 -2.78 -0.26
C ARG A 97 8.73 -2.77 -1.68
N HIS A 98 7.69 -1.98 -1.93
CA HIS A 98 7.06 -1.85 -3.24
C HIS A 98 7.06 -0.40 -3.74
N GLN A 99 7.19 -0.22 -5.05
CA GLN A 99 6.91 1.04 -5.74
C GLN A 99 5.49 1.01 -6.31
N CYS A 100 4.80 2.15 -6.20
CA CYS A 100 3.52 2.35 -6.86
C CYS A 100 3.68 2.32 -8.40
N PRO A 101 2.60 2.05 -9.16
CA PRO A 101 2.64 2.00 -10.62
C PRO A 101 3.30 3.21 -11.28
N LEU A 102 3.01 4.41 -10.78
CA LEU A 102 3.58 5.65 -11.34
C LEU A 102 5.10 5.74 -11.18
N CYS A 103 5.62 5.35 -10.02
CA CYS A 103 7.05 5.37 -9.76
C CYS A 103 7.77 4.22 -10.48
N ALA A 104 7.13 3.05 -10.53
CA ALA A 104 7.63 1.89 -11.26
C ALA A 104 7.76 2.15 -12.78
N ASP A 105 6.88 2.98 -13.35
CA ASP A 105 6.95 3.43 -14.74
C ASP A 105 8.06 4.48 -14.96
N ARG A 106 8.18 5.46 -14.06
CA ARG A 106 9.07 6.62 -14.25
C ARG A 106 10.52 6.40 -13.85
N HIS A 107 10.77 5.69 -12.75
CA HIS A 107 12.09 5.53 -12.16
C HIS A 107 12.16 4.24 -11.34
N ARG A 108 11.95 3.11 -12.02
CA ARG A 108 12.00 1.79 -11.40
C ARG A 108 13.30 1.59 -10.61
N GLU A 109 13.18 1.28 -9.31
CA GLU A 109 14.32 1.00 -8.43
C GLU A 109 14.47 -0.49 -8.20
N THR A 110 15.71 -0.93 -8.01
CA THR A 110 16.05 -2.29 -7.58
C THR A 110 16.90 -2.19 -6.30
N ALA A 111 16.73 -3.14 -5.37
CA ALA A 111 17.52 -3.22 -4.14
C ALA A 111 19.01 -3.53 -4.40
#